data_AF-A0A2H1VZV4-F1
#
_entry.id   AF-A0A2H1VZV4-F1
#
_cell.length_a   1.000
_cell.length_b   1.000
_cell.length_c   1.000
_cell.angle_alpha   90.00
_cell.angle_beta   90.00
_cell.angle_gamma   90.00
#
_symmetry.space_group_name_H-M   'P 1'
#
loop_
_entity.id
_entity.type
_entity.pdbx_description
1 polymer ?
#
loop_
_entity_poly.entity_id
_entity_poly.type
_entity_poly.pdbx_seq_one_letter_code
_entity_poly.pdbx_strand_id
1 'polypeptide(L)'
;MSCVCELVAVCKRTHDTGENSVEQILTCVEMKENIKAKDQKILFLVTVYFTYSPKGARMIVVEGFKFVRHYDTGEKTRWYCATHRSKGCRAALFTIGEEIVKINNLHVHNG
;
A
#
# COMPACT_ATOMS: atom_id res chain seq x y z
N MET A 1 20.33 -6.68 9.43
CA MET A 1 20.40 -6.31 8.00
C MET A 1 19.13 -5.55 7.65
N SER A 2 19.23 -4.29 7.24
CA SER A 2 18.08 -3.51 6.80
C SER A 2 17.76 -3.85 5.35
N CYS A 3 16.75 -4.70 5.12
CA CYS A 3 16.25 -4.97 3.78
C CYS A 3 15.59 -3.69 3.23
N VAL A 4 16.20 -3.08 2.22
CA VAL A 4 15.67 -1.88 1.57
C VAL A 4 14.75 -2.34 0.45
N CYS A 5 13.45 -2.42 0.73
CA CYS A 5 12.44 -2.73 -0.28
C CYS A 5 12.25 -1.50 -1.19
N GLU A 6 13.00 -1.46 -2.30
CA GLU A 6 12.72 -0.53 -3.39
C GLU A 6 11.51 -1.03 -4.18
N LEU A 7 10.35 -0.45 -3.88
CA LEU A 7 9.09 -0.75 -4.57
C LEU A 7 9.14 -0.15 -5.99
N VAL A 8 9.15 -1.02 -7.01
CA VAL A 8 8.93 -0.64 -8.41
C VAL A 8 7.51 -1.10 -8.77
N ALA A 9 6.60 -0.18 -9.11
CA ALA A 9 5.18 -0.45 -9.29
C ALA A 9 4.62 0.10 -10.63
N VAL A 10 3.81 -0.72 -11.32
CA VAL A 10 3.11 -0.51 -12.61
C VAL A 10 1.98 -1.59 -12.69
N CYS A 11 0.78 -1.44 -13.27
CA CYS A 11 -0.14 -0.31 -13.58
C CYS A 11 -1.48 -0.92 -14.11
N LYS A 12 -2.52 -0.09 -14.34
CA LYS A 12 -3.75 -0.30 -15.17
C LYS A 12 -4.92 -1.20 -14.68
N ARG A 13 -5.97 -0.50 -14.20
CA ARG A 13 -7.41 -0.49 -14.60
C ARG A 13 -8.07 -1.74 -15.22
N THR A 14 -9.18 -2.19 -14.62
CA THR A 14 -10.55 -2.51 -15.19
C THR A 14 -11.43 -3.11 -14.06
N HIS A 15 -12.77 -3.01 -13.99
CA HIS A 15 -13.80 -2.26 -14.75
C HIS A 15 -14.98 -1.96 -13.78
N ASP A 16 -15.87 -1.04 -14.16
CA ASP A 16 -17.07 -0.71 -13.37
C ASP A 16 -18.20 -1.75 -13.55
N THR A 17 -18.69 -2.32 -12.45
CA THR A 17 -19.98 -3.02 -12.34
C THR A 17 -20.51 -2.93 -10.90
N GLY A 18 -21.63 -2.21 -10.70
CA GLY A 18 -22.70 -2.48 -9.73
C GLY A 18 -22.34 -2.77 -8.26
N GLU A 19 -22.70 -1.81 -7.39
CA GLU A 19 -22.77 -1.93 -5.92
C GLU A 19 -21.44 -2.10 -5.16
N ASN A 20 -21.04 -1.03 -4.45
CA ASN A 20 -19.90 -0.99 -3.52
C ASN A 20 -18.53 -1.34 -4.15
N SER A 21 -18.14 -0.58 -5.19
CA SER A 21 -16.88 -0.73 -5.91
C SER A 21 -15.64 -0.72 -5.00
N VAL A 22 -15.09 -1.91 -4.78
CA VAL A 22 -13.73 -2.09 -4.27
C VAL A 22 -12.75 -2.04 -5.45
N GLU A 23 -12.07 -0.91 -5.62
CA GLU A 23 -11.04 -0.75 -6.66
C GLU A 23 -9.81 -1.62 -6.30
N GLN A 24 -9.81 -2.88 -6.74
CA GLN A 24 -8.72 -3.82 -6.49
C GLN A 24 -7.49 -3.48 -7.33
N ILE A 25 -6.36 -3.36 -6.65
CA ILE A 25 -5.02 -3.17 -7.21
C ILE A 25 -4.19 -4.39 -6.81
N LEU A 26 -3.90 -5.26 -7.77
CA LEU A 26 -2.99 -6.37 -7.55
C LEU A 26 -1.55 -5.87 -7.71
N THR A 27 -0.82 -5.75 -6.61
CA THR A 27 0.56 -5.22 -6.65
C THR A 27 1.57 -6.35 -6.63
N CYS A 28 2.47 -6.38 -7.61
CA CYS A 28 3.64 -7.25 -7.62
C CYS A 28 4.78 -6.56 -6.86
N VAL A 29 5.37 -7.23 -5.88
CA VAL A 29 6.57 -6.74 -5.19
C VAL A 29 7.77 -7.60 -5.60
N GLU A 30 8.86 -6.95 -6.00
CA GLU A 30 10.15 -7.59 -6.26
C GLU A 30 11.00 -7.60 -4.98
N MET A 31 11.35 -8.78 -4.47
CA MET A 31 12.30 -8.93 -3.38
C MET A 31 13.61 -9.53 -3.88
N LYS A 32 14.74 -8.88 -3.55
CA LYS A 32 16.10 -9.36 -3.83
C LYS A 32 16.68 -10.02 -2.57
N GLU A 33 16.40 -11.31 -2.40
CA GLU A 33 17.01 -12.13 -1.33
C GLU A 33 18.45 -12.49 -1.72
N ASN A 34 19.45 -12.01 -0.96
CA ASN A 34 20.87 -12.33 -1.21
C ASN A 34 21.26 -13.68 -0.56
N ILE A 35 20.64 -14.76 -1.05
CA ILE A 35 21.00 -16.13 -0.67
C ILE A 35 21.94 -16.68 -1.75
N LYS A 36 23.23 -16.76 -1.41
CA LYS A 36 24.36 -17.37 -2.14
C LYS A 36 23.98 -18.03 -3.49
N ALA A 37 24.18 -17.28 -4.57
CA ALA A 37 24.23 -17.75 -5.97
C ALA A 37 22.92 -18.23 -6.62
N LYS A 38 21.87 -17.39 -6.62
CA LYS A 38 20.99 -17.18 -7.80
C LYS A 38 20.12 -15.92 -7.63
N ASP A 39 20.04 -15.08 -8.66
CA ASP A 39 19.11 -13.95 -8.72
C ASP A 39 17.66 -14.43 -8.92
N GLN A 40 17.07 -15.02 -7.89
CA GLN A 40 15.70 -15.50 -7.94
C GLN A 40 14.73 -14.36 -7.63
N LYS A 41 14.14 -13.79 -8.69
CA LYS A 41 13.05 -12.82 -8.60
C LYS A 41 11.79 -13.50 -8.08
N ILE A 42 11.50 -13.33 -6.78
CA ILE A 42 10.24 -13.79 -6.18
C ILE A 42 9.18 -12.70 -6.37
N LEU A 43 8.05 -13.09 -6.95
CA LEU A 43 6.86 -12.26 -7.14
C LEU A 43 5.85 -12.58 -6.04
N PHE A 44 5.61 -11.63 -5.15
CA PHE A 44 4.50 -11.71 -4.20
C PHE A 44 3.30 -10.92 -4.71
N LEU A 45 2.11 -11.53 -4.62
CA LEU A 45 0.84 -10.87 -4.89
C LEU A 45 0.34 -10.19 -3.61
N VAL A 46 0.30 -8.86 -3.63
CA VAL A 46 -0.16 -8.04 -2.52
C VAL A 46 -1.56 -7.50 -2.83
N THR A 47 -2.52 -7.78 -1.96
CA THR A 47 -3.88 -7.21 -2.06
C THR A 47 -3.85 -5.75 -1.63
N VAL A 48 -4.05 -4.85 -2.59
CA VAL A 48 -4.26 -3.42 -2.37
C VAL A 48 -5.66 -3.05 -2.88
N TYR A 49 -6.36 -2.14 -2.21
CA TYR A 49 -7.57 -1.53 -2.78
C TYR A 49 -7.91 -0.18 -2.16
N PHE A 50 -8.59 0.68 -2.91
CA PHE A 50 -9.22 1.87 -2.36
C PHE A 50 -10.57 1.54 -1.73
N THR A 51 -10.90 2.27 -0.66
CA THR A 51 -12.20 2.18 0.01
C THR A 51 -12.53 3.51 0.68
N TYR A 52 -13.71 3.61 1.29
CA TYR A 52 -14.17 4.82 1.97
C TYR A 52 -14.54 4.50 3.42
N SER A 53 -14.22 5.42 4.32
CA SER A 53 -14.77 5.36 5.69
C SER A 53 -16.29 5.61 5.65
N PRO A 54 -17.05 5.25 6.71
CA PRO A 54 -18.48 5.56 6.80
C PRO A 54 -18.84 7.05 6.69
N LYS A 55 -17.85 7.95 6.78
CA LYS A 55 -17.98 9.41 6.61
C LYS A 55 -17.46 9.91 5.25
N GLY A 56 -17.26 9.02 4.27
CA GLY A 56 -16.84 9.38 2.90
C GLY A 56 -15.35 9.72 2.72
N ALA A 57 -14.51 9.67 3.75
CA ALA A 57 -13.07 9.87 3.57
C ALA A 57 -12.43 8.66 2.86
N ARG A 58 -11.74 8.88 1.71
CA ARG A 58 -10.98 7.86 0.97
C ARG A 58 -9.87 7.27 1.85
N MET A 59 -9.65 5.97 1.73
CA MET A 59 -8.65 5.17 2.42
C MET A 59 -8.02 4.18 1.43
N ILE A 60 -6.81 3.72 1.72
CA ILE A 60 -6.17 2.60 1.03
C ILE A 60 -6.12 1.42 2.01
N VAL A 61 -6.41 0.22 1.55
CA VAL A 61 -6.14 -1.01 2.28
C VAL A 61 -4.96 -1.73 1.62
N VAL A 62 -3.99 -2.17 2.43
CA VAL A 62 -2.88 -3.03 1.99
C VAL A 62 -2.83 -4.22 2.95
N GLU A 63 -3.03 -5.43 2.44
CA GLU A 63 -2.98 -6.67 3.25
C GLU A 63 -3.89 -6.62 4.49
N GLY A 64 -5.07 -6.02 4.36
CA GLY A 64 -6.03 -5.80 5.44
C GLY A 64 -5.78 -4.56 6.31
N PHE A 65 -4.57 -3.98 6.28
CA PHE A 65 -4.24 -2.77 7.03
C PHE A 65 -4.77 -1.52 6.33
N LYS A 66 -5.54 -0.72 7.07
CA LYS A 66 -6.12 0.55 6.58
C LYS A 66 -5.12 1.69 6.73
N PHE A 67 -4.87 2.40 5.64
CA PHE A 67 -4.12 3.64 5.56
C PHE A 67 -5.09 4.78 5.24
N VAL A 68 -5.05 5.85 6.03
CA VAL A 68 -5.89 7.04 5.86
C VAL A 68 -5.04 8.21 5.37
N ARG A 69 -5.64 9.21 4.71
CA ARG A 69 -4.90 10.37 4.19
C ARG A 69 -4.30 11.20 5.33
N HIS A 70 -3.05 11.64 5.17
CA HIS A 70 -2.36 12.51 6.12
C HIS A 70 -2.23 13.94 5.58
N TYR A 71 -1.54 14.11 4.45
CA TYR A 71 -1.47 15.37 3.70
C TYR A 71 -1.12 15.09 2.23
N ASP A 72 -1.33 16.10 1.40
CA ASP A 72 -0.97 16.11 -0.02
C ASP A 72 0.20 17.08 -0.26
N THR A 73 0.98 16.88 -1.32
CA THR A 73 2.10 17.74 -1.71
C THR A 73 2.23 17.68 -3.22
N GLY A 74 1.56 18.61 -3.92
CA GLY A 74 1.28 18.46 -5.35
C GLY A 74 0.44 17.20 -5.59
N GLU A 75 0.81 16.39 -6.57
CA GLU A 75 0.16 15.12 -6.90
C GLU A 75 0.46 13.97 -5.92
N LYS A 76 1.38 14.20 -4.96
CA LYS A 76 1.85 13.17 -4.04
C LYS A 76 1.07 13.20 -2.73
N THR A 77 0.34 12.15 -2.43
CA THR A 77 -0.36 11.99 -1.14
C THR A 77 0.47 11.15 -0.17
N ARG A 78 0.62 11.61 1.08
CA ARG A 78 1.08 10.78 2.19
C ARG A 78 -0.12 10.14 2.89
N TRP A 79 -0.03 8.84 3.11
CA TRP A 79 -0.97 8.04 3.87
C TRP A 79 -0.28 7.41 5.08
N TYR A 80 -1.01 7.26 6.18
CA TYR A 80 -0.52 6.67 7.43
C TYR A 80 -1.52 5.65 7.96
N CYS A 81 -1.04 4.63 8.68
CA CYS A 81 -1.92 3.60 9.24
C CYS A 81 -3.03 4.23 10.09
N ALA A 82 -4.26 3.73 9.97
CA ALA A 82 -5.43 4.24 10.69
C ALA A 82 -5.25 4.19 12.22
N THR A 83 -4.41 3.29 12.72
CA THR A 83 -4.07 3.17 14.14
C THR A 83 -2.95 4.11 14.59
N HIS A 84 -2.38 4.95 13.72
CA HIS A 84 -1.24 5.82 14.05
C HIS A 84 -1.47 6.62 15.34
N ARG A 85 -2.68 7.20 15.49
CA ARG A 85 -3.05 8.00 16.66
C ARG A 85 -3.41 7.19 17.91
N SER A 86 -3.86 5.94 17.76
CA SER A 86 -4.38 5.10 18.86
C SER A 86 -3.41 4.03 19.35
N LYS A 87 -2.53 3.52 18.47
CA LYS A 87 -1.52 2.49 18.74
C LYS A 87 -0.08 2.95 18.44
N GLY A 88 0.12 4.21 18.06
CA GLY A 88 1.45 4.76 17.73
C GLY A 88 2.09 4.21 16.45
N CYS A 89 1.31 3.53 15.60
CA CYS A 89 1.82 2.81 14.43
C CYS A 89 2.49 3.75 13.42
N ARG A 90 3.71 3.41 12.97
CA ARG A 90 4.52 4.24 12.06
C ARG A 90 4.50 3.76 10.60
N ALA A 91 3.71 2.75 10.28
CA ALA A 91 3.47 2.33 8.91
C ALA A 91 2.85 3.48 8.10
N ALA A 92 3.41 3.73 6.92
CA ALA A 92 3.02 4.83 6.05
C ALA A 92 3.34 4.49 4.60
N LEU A 93 2.56 5.03 3.67
CA LEU A 93 2.78 4.89 2.24
C LEU A 93 2.57 6.23 1.53
N PHE A 94 3.07 6.32 0.30
CA PHE A 94 2.91 7.48 -0.56
C PHE A 94 2.35 7.03 -1.90
N THR A 95 1.38 7.77 -2.41
CA THR A 95 0.89 7.61 -3.80
C THR A 95 1.23 8.82 -4.64
N ILE A 96 1.27 8.64 -5.95
CA ILE A 96 1.09 9.72 -6.94
C ILE A 96 -0.16 9.34 -7.74
N GLY A 97 -1.21 10.16 -7.63
CA GLY A 97 -2.56 9.72 -8.01
C GLY A 97 -2.94 8.42 -7.28
N GLU A 98 -3.11 7.35 -8.04
CA GLU A 98 -3.56 6.03 -7.56
C GLU A 98 -2.43 5.00 -7.42
N GLU A 99 -1.22 5.33 -7.88
CA GLU A 99 -0.08 4.41 -7.85
C GLU A 99 0.70 4.55 -6.54
N ILE A 100 0.95 3.44 -5.83
CA ILE A 100 1.81 3.43 -4.64
C ILE A 100 3.27 3.52 -5.09
N VAL A 101 3.91 4.65 -4.81
CA VAL A 101 5.31 4.92 -5.18
C VAL A 101 6.31 4.63 -4.05
N LYS A 102 5.81 4.45 -2.81
CA LYS A 102 6.63 4.05 -1.66
C LYS A 102 5.75 3.51 -0.53
N ILE A 103 6.16 2.43 0.12
CA ILE A 103 5.49 1.90 1.31
C ILE A 103 6.49 1.49 2.40
N ASN A 104 6.14 1.77 3.65
CA ASN A 104 6.69 1.15 4.84
C ASN A 104 5.54 0.37 5.52
N ASN A 105 5.41 -0.93 5.24
CA ASN A 105 4.31 -1.78 5.72
C ASN A 105 4.60 -2.44 7.09
N LEU A 106 5.52 -1.88 7.89
CA LEU A 106 5.89 -2.41 9.20
C LEU A 106 4.91 -1.93 10.28
N HIS A 107 3.93 -2.76 10.61
CA HIS A 107 2.94 -2.51 11.66
C HIS A 107 3.38 -3.07 13.02
N VAL A 108 3.09 -2.33 14.09
CA VAL A 108 3.34 -2.73 15.49
C VAL A 108 2.06 -3.22 16.18
N HIS A 109 1.09 -3.70 15.39
CA HIS A 109 -0.21 -4.17 15.87
C HIS A 109 -0.84 -5.12 14.85
N ASN A 110 -1.79 -5.92 15.33
CA ASN A 110 -2.67 -6.71 14.48
C ASN A 110 -3.75 -5.80 13.85
N GLY A 111 -4.25 -6.19 12.68
CA GLY A 111 -5.29 -5.49 11.91
C GLY A 111 -6.53 -5.15 12.73
#